data_AF-X1U4F2-F1
#
_entry.id   AF-X1U4F2-F1
#
_cell.length_a   1.000
_cell.length_b   1.000
_cell.length_c   1.000
_cell.angle_alpha   90.00
_cell.angle_beta   90.00
_cell.angle_gamma   90.00
#
_symmetry.space_group_name_H-M   'P 1'
#
loop_
_entity.id
_entity.type
_entity.pdbx_description
1 polymer ?
#
loop_
_entity_poly.entity_id
_entity_poly.type
_entity_poly.pdbx_seq_one_letter_code
_entity_poly.pdbx_strand_id
1 'polypeptide(L)'
;MRFWLDKGIDGFRLDAIALLAKPDGFPDAENPYDIRYLTNNPGVHEYLQEMHDKVLKHYDIFTVGEVAFVSPEEGLKYVGEDRNELHTLFHFEVCDEMPTWDPIRFKQIQKRWYEGLWGKGWNSQFLNNHDHTRQVTRYGNDKQFRVESAKLLATLVHTLPGTPYIYQGEEIGMTGVKFDSIDDYNDIAMKNKYAEEVAKGRDPKEVLESLQLLSRDNSRTPMQWDDSEHAGFTTGTPWLKVNPNYKEINVKQALAAPNS
;
A
#
# COMPACT_ATOMS: atom_id res chain seq x y z
N MET A 1 9.23 -11.95 -18.14
CA MET A 1 9.38 -12.65 -16.85
C MET A 1 10.59 -13.59 -16.85
N ARG A 2 10.68 -14.59 -17.73
CA ARG A 2 11.82 -15.54 -17.79
C ARG A 2 13.20 -14.88 -17.75
N PHE A 3 13.45 -13.86 -18.57
CA PHE A 3 14.70 -13.10 -18.54
C PHE A 3 15.16 -12.66 -17.13
N TRP A 4 14.24 -12.22 -16.28
CA TRP A 4 14.55 -11.79 -14.92
C TRP A 4 14.75 -12.97 -13.98
N LEU A 5 13.95 -14.02 -14.14
CA LEU A 5 14.08 -15.26 -13.36
C LEU A 5 15.39 -15.99 -13.69
N ASP A 6 15.80 -15.98 -14.97
CA ASP A 6 17.08 -16.53 -15.42
C ASP A 6 18.28 -15.71 -14.92
N LYS A 7 18.04 -14.46 -14.47
CA LYS A 7 19.03 -13.65 -13.75
C LYS A 7 19.08 -13.92 -12.25
N GLY A 8 18.14 -14.71 -11.72
CA GLY A 8 18.12 -15.15 -10.32
C GLY A 8 17.36 -14.23 -9.36
N ILE A 9 16.27 -13.57 -9.80
CA ILE A 9 15.33 -12.95 -8.85
C ILE A 9 14.42 -14.02 -8.24
N ASP A 10 14.00 -13.82 -6.99
CA ASP A 10 13.25 -14.82 -6.22
C ASP A 10 11.72 -14.67 -6.32
N GLY A 11 11.21 -13.77 -7.17
CA GLY A 11 9.77 -13.57 -7.23
C GLY A 11 9.29 -12.29 -7.91
N PHE A 12 7.97 -12.11 -7.87
CA PHE A 12 7.30 -10.93 -8.39
C PHE A 12 6.19 -10.46 -7.45
N ARG A 13 6.13 -9.14 -7.25
CA ARG A 13 4.91 -8.43 -6.89
C ARG A 13 4.24 -7.98 -8.20
N LEU A 14 3.09 -8.55 -8.51
CA LEU A 14 2.35 -8.30 -9.75
C LEU A 14 1.42 -7.09 -9.56
N ASP A 15 1.80 -5.97 -10.16
CA ASP A 15 1.09 -4.69 -10.10
C ASP A 15 -0.28 -4.75 -10.77
N ALA A 16 -1.29 -4.18 -10.11
CA ALA A 16 -2.66 -4.02 -10.61
C ALA A 16 -3.21 -5.27 -11.34
N ILE A 17 -2.86 -6.48 -10.87
CA ILE A 17 -3.05 -7.70 -11.65
C ILE A 17 -4.53 -8.04 -11.86
N ALA A 18 -5.39 -7.60 -10.94
CA ALA A 18 -6.84 -7.73 -11.04
C ALA A 18 -7.45 -7.00 -12.24
N LEU A 19 -6.73 -6.04 -12.83
CA LEU A 19 -7.19 -5.25 -13.98
C LEU A 19 -6.77 -5.87 -15.31
N LEU A 20 -6.07 -7.00 -15.33
CA LEU A 20 -5.46 -7.54 -16.56
C LEU A 20 -6.50 -7.81 -17.65
N ALA A 21 -7.61 -8.47 -17.30
CA ALA A 21 -8.72 -8.76 -18.21
C ALA A 21 -9.67 -7.56 -18.33
N LYS A 22 -10.16 -7.31 -19.56
CA LYS A 22 -11.12 -6.23 -19.88
C LYS A 22 -12.41 -6.87 -20.39
N PRO A 23 -13.58 -6.28 -20.10
CA PRO A 23 -14.83 -6.76 -20.66
C PRO A 23 -14.85 -6.55 -22.18
N ASP A 24 -15.32 -7.57 -22.91
CA ASP A 24 -15.45 -7.51 -24.36
C ASP A 24 -16.39 -6.38 -24.78
N GLY A 25 -15.98 -5.64 -25.82
CA GLY A 25 -16.78 -4.55 -26.38
C GLY A 25 -16.78 -3.24 -25.58
N PHE A 26 -16.09 -3.18 -24.42
CA PHE A 26 -15.95 -1.98 -23.59
C PHE A 26 -17.30 -1.27 -23.31
N PRO A 27 -18.26 -1.96 -22.69
CA PRO A 27 -19.56 -1.38 -22.41
C PRO A 27 -19.44 -0.18 -21.46
N ASP A 28 -20.36 0.78 -21.62
CA ASP A 28 -20.48 1.90 -20.68
C ASP A 28 -20.84 1.38 -19.27
N ALA A 29 -20.16 1.92 -18.26
CA ALA A 29 -20.46 1.60 -16.86
C ALA A 29 -21.75 2.30 -16.43
N GLU A 30 -22.64 1.57 -15.74
CA GLU A 30 -23.86 2.13 -15.15
C GLU A 30 -23.54 3.26 -14.16
N ASN A 31 -22.48 3.09 -13.37
CA ASN A 31 -21.94 4.11 -12.48
C ASN A 31 -20.43 4.31 -12.75
N PRO A 32 -20.05 5.28 -13.59
CA PRO A 32 -18.63 5.49 -13.96
C PRO A 32 -17.76 6.00 -12.81
N TYR A 33 -18.35 6.42 -11.68
CA TYR A 33 -17.61 6.84 -10.49
C TYR A 33 -17.21 5.66 -9.58
N ASP A 34 -17.80 4.49 -9.79
CA ASP A 34 -17.46 3.28 -9.07
C ASP A 34 -16.53 2.41 -9.92
N ILE A 35 -15.22 2.58 -9.74
CA ILE A 35 -14.20 1.94 -10.59
C ILE A 35 -14.06 0.43 -10.38
N ARG A 36 -14.86 -0.19 -9.51
CA ARG A 36 -14.82 -1.65 -9.26
C ARG A 36 -15.07 -2.48 -10.51
N TYR A 37 -15.82 -1.96 -11.50
CA TYR A 37 -16.05 -2.62 -12.79
C TYR A 37 -14.77 -2.87 -13.60
N LEU A 38 -13.66 -2.19 -13.27
CA LEU A 38 -12.36 -2.39 -13.94
C LEU A 38 -11.63 -3.65 -13.48
N THR A 39 -12.04 -4.24 -12.37
CA THR A 39 -11.28 -5.30 -11.67
C THR A 39 -12.00 -6.64 -11.72
N ASN A 40 -11.24 -7.73 -11.59
CA ASN A 40 -11.76 -9.11 -11.47
C ASN A 40 -12.67 -9.51 -12.64
N ASN A 41 -12.41 -8.96 -13.83
CA ASN A 41 -13.17 -9.27 -15.03
C ASN A 41 -12.93 -10.73 -15.49
N PRO A 42 -13.92 -11.37 -16.14
CA PRO A 42 -13.75 -12.69 -16.74
C PRO A 42 -12.51 -12.76 -17.63
N GLY A 43 -11.74 -13.86 -17.56
CA GLY A 43 -10.46 -14.01 -18.28
C GLY A 43 -9.23 -13.82 -17.39
N VAL A 44 -9.34 -13.13 -16.25
CA VAL A 44 -8.16 -12.82 -15.41
C VAL A 44 -7.50 -14.08 -14.86
N HIS A 45 -8.29 -15.05 -14.40
CA HIS A 45 -7.78 -16.30 -13.82
C HIS A 45 -7.17 -17.19 -14.89
N GLU A 46 -7.73 -17.23 -16.10
CA GLU A 46 -7.16 -17.93 -17.25
C GLU A 46 -5.77 -17.39 -17.59
N TYR A 47 -5.58 -16.07 -17.58
CA TYR A 47 -4.27 -15.45 -17.80
C TYR A 47 -3.27 -15.77 -16.68
N LEU A 48 -3.72 -15.83 -15.42
CA LEU A 48 -2.86 -16.18 -14.29
C LEU A 48 -2.42 -17.64 -14.33
N GLN A 49 -3.34 -18.55 -14.67
CA GLN A 49 -3.01 -19.96 -14.86
C GLN A 49 -2.08 -20.16 -16.04
N GLU A 50 -2.29 -19.44 -17.15
CA GLU A 50 -1.34 -19.44 -18.27
C GLU A 50 0.03 -18.91 -17.83
N MET A 51 0.09 -17.80 -17.09
CA MET A 51 1.34 -17.24 -16.56
C MET A 51 2.07 -18.23 -15.65
N HIS A 52 1.34 -18.93 -14.78
CA HIS A 52 1.88 -19.98 -13.93
C HIS A 52 2.45 -21.13 -14.76
N ASP A 53 1.65 -21.65 -15.70
CA ASP A 53 2.02 -22.78 -16.54
C ASP A 53 3.17 -22.49 -17.50
N LYS A 54 3.24 -21.27 -18.01
CA LYS A 54 4.26 -20.87 -18.97
C LYS A 54 5.50 -20.31 -18.31
N VAL A 55 5.47 -19.91 -17.04
CA VAL A 55 6.60 -19.24 -16.39
C VAL A 55 6.77 -19.68 -14.94
N LEU A 56 5.82 -19.35 -14.05
CA LEU A 56 6.07 -19.32 -12.60
C LEU A 56 6.46 -20.69 -12.03
N LYS A 57 5.79 -21.76 -12.46
CA LYS A 57 6.01 -23.12 -11.93
C LYS A 57 7.39 -23.72 -12.22
N HIS A 58 8.19 -23.06 -13.06
CA HIS A 58 9.51 -23.55 -13.46
C HIS A 58 10.66 -23.02 -12.60
N TYR A 59 10.35 -22.20 -11.59
CA TYR A 59 11.33 -21.58 -10.71
C TYR A 59 10.83 -21.69 -9.26
N ASP A 60 11.76 -21.82 -8.32
CA ASP A 60 11.46 -21.73 -6.88
C ASP A 60 11.38 -20.26 -6.51
N ILE A 61 10.17 -19.70 -6.56
CA ILE A 61 9.92 -18.27 -6.41
C ILE A 61 8.66 -17.98 -5.61
N PHE A 62 8.57 -16.76 -5.11
CA PHE A 62 7.40 -16.24 -4.43
C PHE A 62 6.62 -15.25 -5.31
N THR A 63 5.29 -15.29 -5.24
CA THR A 63 4.41 -14.38 -6.01
C THR A 63 3.33 -13.76 -5.15
N VAL A 64 3.18 -12.45 -5.28
CA VAL A 64 2.12 -11.69 -4.62
C VAL A 64 1.41 -10.80 -5.63
N GLY A 65 0.08 -10.90 -5.69
CA GLY A 65 -0.74 -10.03 -6.55
C GLY A 65 -1.21 -8.79 -5.82
N GLU A 66 -1.19 -7.64 -6.48
CA GLU A 66 -1.98 -6.48 -6.06
C GLU A 66 -3.40 -6.61 -6.60
N VAL A 67 -4.36 -6.90 -5.72
CA VAL A 67 -5.73 -7.23 -6.12
C VAL A 67 -6.69 -6.23 -5.48
N ALA A 68 -6.96 -5.14 -6.21
CA ALA A 68 -7.91 -4.11 -5.77
C ALA A 68 -9.36 -4.62 -5.75
N PHE A 69 -10.17 -4.08 -4.83
CA PHE A 69 -11.62 -4.31 -4.74
C PHE A 69 -12.07 -5.77 -4.68
N VAL A 70 -11.26 -6.64 -4.08
CA VAL A 70 -11.49 -8.08 -4.02
C VAL A 70 -12.20 -8.49 -2.72
N SER A 71 -13.16 -9.40 -2.79
CA SER A 71 -13.71 -10.06 -1.58
C SER A 71 -12.82 -11.24 -1.14
N PRO A 72 -12.93 -11.74 0.11
CA PRO A 72 -12.22 -12.97 0.50
C PRO A 72 -12.52 -14.17 -0.41
N GLU A 73 -13.77 -14.31 -0.88
CA GLU A 73 -14.19 -15.40 -1.78
C GLU A 73 -13.56 -15.29 -3.17
N GLU A 74 -13.44 -14.07 -3.70
CA GLU A 74 -12.72 -13.81 -4.94
C GLU A 74 -11.21 -13.94 -4.76
N GLY A 75 -10.69 -13.47 -3.63
CA GLY A 75 -9.28 -13.57 -3.27
C GLY A 75 -8.82 -15.02 -3.26
N LEU A 76 -9.65 -15.94 -2.75
CA LEU A 76 -9.35 -17.37 -2.77
C LEU A 76 -9.18 -17.94 -4.18
N LYS A 77 -9.79 -17.35 -5.22
CA LYS A 77 -9.56 -17.78 -6.60
C LYS A 77 -8.13 -17.48 -7.05
N TYR A 78 -7.52 -16.41 -6.54
CA TYR A 78 -6.13 -16.02 -6.82
C TYR A 78 -5.11 -16.81 -6.02
N VAL A 79 -5.40 -17.12 -4.75
CA VAL A 79 -4.39 -17.64 -3.79
C VAL A 79 -4.73 -19.00 -3.21
N GLY A 80 -5.77 -19.65 -3.73
CA GLY A 80 -6.12 -21.01 -3.34
C GLY A 80 -4.98 -21.98 -3.67
N GLU A 81 -4.64 -22.85 -2.73
CA GLU A 81 -3.53 -23.80 -2.88
C GLU A 81 -3.73 -24.77 -4.09
N ASP A 82 -4.98 -24.98 -4.51
CA ASP A 82 -5.36 -25.83 -5.64
C ASP A 82 -5.49 -25.06 -6.98
N ARG A 83 -5.31 -23.74 -6.97
CA ARG A 83 -5.59 -22.87 -8.12
C ARG A 83 -4.42 -22.73 -9.08
N ASN A 84 -3.20 -22.96 -8.62
CA ASN A 84 -1.97 -22.76 -9.40
C ASN A 84 -1.91 -21.36 -10.03
N GLU A 85 -2.20 -20.33 -9.23
CA GLU A 85 -2.18 -18.92 -9.66
C GLU A 85 -1.09 -18.15 -8.90
N LEU A 86 -1.40 -17.60 -7.71
CA LEU A 86 -0.47 -16.80 -6.90
C LEU A 86 -0.30 -17.39 -5.49
N HIS A 87 0.83 -17.10 -4.83
CA HIS A 87 1.03 -17.55 -3.45
C HIS A 87 0.23 -16.73 -2.46
N THR A 88 0.15 -15.41 -2.66
CA THR A 88 -0.63 -14.52 -1.81
C THR A 88 -1.10 -13.28 -2.58
N LEU A 89 -1.87 -12.42 -1.93
CA LEU A 89 -2.40 -11.19 -2.49
C LEU A 89 -2.36 -10.05 -1.46
N PHE A 90 -2.27 -8.83 -1.97
CA PHE A 90 -2.63 -7.62 -1.24
C PHE A 90 -4.09 -7.29 -1.53
N HIS A 91 -4.92 -7.32 -0.49
CA HIS A 91 -6.25 -6.71 -0.51
C HIS A 91 -6.17 -5.32 0.10
N PHE A 92 -7.02 -4.41 -0.39
CA PHE A 92 -6.99 -3.01 0.02
C PHE A 92 -8.17 -2.60 0.90
N GLU A 93 -9.06 -3.54 1.29
CA GLU A 93 -10.27 -3.25 2.07
C GLU A 93 -10.01 -2.38 3.32
N VAL A 94 -8.92 -2.61 4.06
CA VAL A 94 -8.52 -1.76 5.20
C VAL A 94 -8.18 -0.34 4.74
N CYS A 95 -7.41 -0.20 3.67
CA CYS A 95 -7.00 1.08 3.13
C CYS A 95 -8.14 1.83 2.42
N ASP A 96 -9.06 1.13 1.77
CA ASP A 96 -10.14 1.73 1.00
C ASP A 96 -11.28 2.21 1.90
N GLU A 97 -11.60 1.45 2.95
CA GLU A 97 -12.75 1.72 3.79
C GLU A 97 -12.42 2.48 5.08
N MET A 98 -11.16 2.47 5.53
CA MET A 98 -10.74 3.14 6.75
C MET A 98 -9.85 4.35 6.43
N PRO A 99 -10.41 5.54 6.17
CA PRO A 99 -9.61 6.77 6.01
C PRO A 99 -8.84 7.12 7.29
N THR A 100 -9.41 6.80 8.44
CA THR A 100 -8.82 6.92 9.78
C THR A 100 -9.05 5.63 10.57
N TRP A 101 -8.40 5.50 11.73
CA TRP A 101 -8.57 4.32 12.59
C TRP A 101 -10.03 4.05 12.97
N ASP A 102 -10.48 2.83 12.70
CA ASP A 102 -11.72 2.22 13.17
C ASP A 102 -11.41 0.78 13.60
N PRO A 103 -11.27 0.51 14.92
CA PRO A 103 -10.90 -0.80 15.41
C PRO A 103 -12.00 -1.86 15.20
N ILE A 104 -13.27 -1.44 15.15
CA ILE A 104 -14.39 -2.36 14.94
C ILE A 104 -14.38 -2.80 13.48
N ARG A 105 -14.23 -1.86 12.54
CA ARG A 105 -14.15 -2.19 11.12
C ARG A 105 -12.92 -3.03 10.80
N PHE A 106 -11.75 -2.67 11.34
CA PHE A 106 -10.53 -3.46 11.18
C PHE A 106 -10.75 -4.92 11.61
N LYS A 107 -11.33 -5.14 12.79
CA LYS A 107 -11.62 -6.49 13.30
C LYS A 107 -12.59 -7.25 12.40
N GLN A 108 -13.60 -6.59 11.85
CA GLN A 108 -14.55 -7.21 10.92
C GLN A 108 -13.87 -7.65 9.62
N ILE A 109 -13.03 -6.79 9.04
CA ILE A 109 -12.26 -7.08 7.83
C ILE A 109 -11.34 -8.27 8.10
N GLN A 110 -10.50 -8.19 9.14
CA GLN A 110 -9.57 -9.27 9.47
C GLN A 110 -10.26 -10.61 9.74
N LYS A 111 -11.41 -10.59 10.41
CA LYS A 111 -12.20 -11.80 10.65
C LYS A 111 -12.71 -12.41 9.33
N ARG A 112 -13.28 -11.61 8.43
CA ARG A 112 -13.76 -12.06 7.12
C ARG A 112 -12.63 -12.69 6.29
N TRP A 113 -11.49 -12.02 6.22
CA TRP A 113 -10.31 -12.51 5.49
C TRP A 113 -9.74 -13.79 6.10
N TYR A 114 -9.68 -13.86 7.43
CA TYR A 114 -9.30 -15.10 8.12
C TYR A 114 -10.25 -16.25 7.77
N GLU A 115 -11.56 -16.07 7.94
CA GLU A 115 -12.56 -17.12 7.68
C GLU A 115 -12.59 -17.55 6.20
N GLY A 116 -12.35 -16.62 5.27
CA GLY A 116 -12.32 -16.90 3.84
C GLY A 116 -11.11 -17.71 3.38
N LEU A 117 -9.93 -17.43 3.94
CA LEU A 117 -8.66 -18.01 3.46
C LEU A 117 -8.12 -19.15 4.34
N TRP A 118 -8.58 -19.27 5.61
CA TRP A 118 -8.02 -20.24 6.55
C TRP A 118 -8.03 -21.68 6.02
N GLY A 119 -6.83 -22.27 5.93
CA GLY A 119 -6.62 -23.65 5.47
C GLY A 119 -6.88 -23.86 3.98
N LYS A 120 -6.99 -22.79 3.18
CA LYS A 120 -7.26 -22.87 1.73
C LYS A 120 -6.38 -21.95 0.89
N GLY A 121 -5.91 -20.84 1.44
CA GLY A 121 -5.04 -19.88 0.77
C GLY A 121 -4.28 -19.01 1.79
N TRP A 122 -3.51 -18.05 1.29
CA TRP A 122 -2.59 -17.26 2.13
C TRP A 122 -2.74 -15.75 1.95
N ASN A 123 -2.76 -15.02 3.07
CA ASN A 123 -2.96 -13.56 3.06
C ASN A 123 -1.63 -12.79 3.20
N SER A 124 -1.61 -11.54 2.73
CA SER A 124 -0.54 -10.58 3.02
C SER A 124 -1.02 -9.55 4.05
N GLN A 125 -0.16 -9.23 5.02
CA GLN A 125 -0.47 -8.30 6.10
C GLN A 125 0.36 -7.02 5.93
N PHE A 126 -0.32 -5.89 5.77
CA PHE A 126 0.29 -4.57 5.66
C PHE A 126 -0.72 -3.49 6.07
N LEU A 127 -0.23 -2.30 6.44
CA LEU A 127 -1.07 -1.12 6.73
C LEU A 127 -0.74 0.09 5.86
N ASN A 128 0.41 0.08 5.19
CA ASN A 128 0.81 1.13 4.27
C ASN A 128 1.81 0.62 3.23
N ASN A 129 1.96 1.38 2.15
CA ASN A 129 2.94 1.18 1.09
C ASN A 129 3.20 2.55 0.44
N HIS A 130 3.74 2.59 -0.78
CA HIS A 130 4.03 3.83 -1.50
C HIS A 130 2.78 4.59 -2.00
N ASP A 131 1.58 4.00 -1.94
CA ASP A 131 0.31 4.62 -2.30
C ASP A 131 -0.57 4.96 -1.10
N HIS A 132 -0.17 4.57 0.12
CA HIS A 132 -0.96 4.78 1.33
C HIS A 132 -0.18 5.54 2.38
N THR A 133 -0.82 6.48 3.05
CA THR A 133 -0.24 7.25 4.16
C THR A 133 0.38 6.35 5.23
N ARG A 134 1.53 6.78 5.77
CA ARG A 134 2.24 6.11 6.87
C ARG A 134 1.30 5.65 7.99
N GLN A 135 1.43 4.39 8.41
CA GLN A 135 0.47 3.77 9.32
C GLN A 135 0.32 4.51 10.66
N VAL A 136 1.40 5.07 11.22
CA VAL A 136 1.34 5.78 12.50
C VAL A 136 0.52 7.07 12.41
N THR A 137 0.57 7.75 11.27
CA THR A 137 -0.24 8.96 11.00
C THR A 137 -1.68 8.61 10.71
N ARG A 138 -1.92 7.52 9.97
CA ARG A 138 -3.27 7.14 9.54
C ARG A 138 -4.08 6.42 10.61
N TYR A 139 -3.43 5.51 11.34
CA TYR A 139 -4.07 4.54 12.24
C TYR A 139 -3.59 4.63 13.68
N GLY A 140 -2.49 5.34 13.95
CA GLY A 140 -1.90 5.51 15.27
C GLY A 140 -2.07 6.91 15.84
N ASN A 141 -1.08 7.33 16.62
CA ASN A 141 -0.94 8.69 17.11
C ASN A 141 0.49 9.13 16.78
N ASP A 142 0.67 9.89 15.70
CA ASP A 142 1.99 10.35 15.25
C ASP A 142 2.56 11.53 16.06
N LYS A 143 1.97 11.82 17.23
CA LYS A 143 2.37 12.90 18.14
C LYS A 143 2.93 12.32 19.43
N GLN A 144 2.19 12.45 20.53
CA GLN A 144 2.60 12.09 21.88
C GLN A 144 2.90 10.59 22.01
N PHE A 145 2.18 9.73 21.29
CA PHE A 145 2.27 8.28 21.41
C PHE A 145 2.80 7.62 20.13
N ARG A 146 3.70 8.29 19.42
CA ARG A 146 4.22 7.84 18.12
C ARG A 146 4.87 6.47 18.22
N VAL A 147 5.78 6.29 19.17
CA VAL A 147 6.55 5.05 19.34
C VAL A 147 5.62 3.92 19.81
N GLU A 148 4.76 4.19 20.80
CA GLU A 148 3.84 3.22 21.38
C GLU A 148 2.81 2.75 20.34
N SER A 149 2.22 3.68 19.59
CA SER A 149 1.25 3.33 18.55
C SER A 149 1.90 2.64 17.35
N ALA A 150 3.11 3.03 16.94
CA ALA A 150 3.86 2.31 15.90
C ALA A 150 4.14 0.85 16.31
N LYS A 151 4.57 0.62 17.55
CA LYS A 151 4.81 -0.73 18.09
C LYS A 151 3.52 -1.56 18.21
N LEU A 152 2.43 -0.92 18.62
CA LEU A 152 1.11 -1.56 18.67
C LEU A 152 0.68 -2.04 17.29
N LEU A 153 0.79 -1.18 16.26
CA LEU A 153 0.44 -1.51 14.88
C LEU A 153 1.36 -2.60 14.32
N ALA A 154 2.67 -2.51 14.57
CA ALA A 154 3.62 -3.55 14.18
C ALA A 154 3.26 -4.91 14.82
N THR A 155 2.96 -4.92 16.12
CA THR A 155 2.52 -6.14 16.84
C THR A 155 1.24 -6.70 16.21
N LEU A 156 0.27 -5.84 15.91
CA LEU A 156 -0.99 -6.24 15.29
C LEU A 156 -0.75 -6.93 13.94
N VAL A 157 -0.01 -6.30 13.03
CA VAL A 157 0.25 -6.84 11.68
C VAL A 157 1.07 -8.13 11.72
N HIS A 158 2.08 -8.22 12.59
CA HIS A 158 3.00 -9.37 12.64
C HIS A 158 2.42 -10.58 13.39
N THR A 159 1.31 -10.40 14.12
CA THR A 159 0.65 -11.51 14.85
C THR A 159 -0.63 -12.00 14.15
N LEU A 160 -1.03 -11.36 13.05
CA LEU A 160 -2.10 -11.83 12.20
C LEU A 160 -1.61 -12.96 11.27
N PRO A 161 -2.47 -13.93 10.91
CA PRO A 161 -2.12 -14.96 9.93
C PRO A 161 -1.83 -14.36 8.55
N GLY A 162 -0.72 -14.79 7.95
CA GLY A 162 -0.27 -14.33 6.64
C GLY A 162 1.21 -13.95 6.62
N THR A 163 1.65 -13.38 5.50
CA THR A 163 3.00 -12.85 5.35
C THR A 163 3.00 -11.34 5.68
N PRO A 164 3.72 -10.89 6.72
CA PRO A 164 3.83 -9.45 7.01
C PRO A 164 4.77 -8.76 6.01
N TYR A 165 4.43 -7.52 5.66
CA TYR A 165 5.26 -6.63 4.86
C TYR A 165 5.52 -5.35 5.64
N ILE A 166 6.79 -4.94 5.66
CA ILE A 166 7.24 -3.68 6.27
C ILE A 166 7.64 -2.74 5.14
N TYR A 167 7.10 -1.53 5.13
CA TYR A 167 7.46 -0.51 4.13
C TYR A 167 8.57 0.42 4.65
N GLN A 168 9.57 0.76 3.83
CA GLN A 168 10.76 1.52 4.24
C GLN A 168 10.45 2.77 5.10
N GLY A 169 10.94 2.82 6.34
CA GLY A 169 10.68 3.90 7.29
C GLY A 169 9.55 3.62 8.28
N GLU A 170 8.78 2.56 8.07
CA GLU A 170 7.79 2.06 9.02
C GLU A 170 8.45 1.62 10.33
N GLU A 171 9.61 0.98 10.24
CA GLU A 171 10.38 0.43 11.36
C GLU A 171 10.96 1.50 12.30
N ILE A 172 11.12 2.74 11.81
CA ILE A 172 11.49 3.90 12.63
C ILE A 172 10.28 4.79 12.98
N GLY A 173 9.08 4.39 12.55
CA GLY A 173 7.84 5.13 12.76
C GLY A 173 7.82 6.49 12.05
N MET A 174 8.28 6.55 10.80
CA MET A 174 8.13 7.74 9.94
C MET A 174 6.65 8.12 9.81
N THR A 175 6.39 9.43 9.78
CA THR A 175 5.03 9.99 9.74
C THR A 175 4.71 10.54 8.34
N GLY A 176 3.42 10.69 8.06
CA GLY A 176 2.95 11.48 6.92
C GLY A 176 3.39 12.95 7.05
N VAL A 177 3.35 13.65 5.92
CA VAL A 177 3.82 15.03 5.80
C VAL A 177 2.65 15.97 5.48
N LYS A 178 2.75 17.21 5.97
CA LYS A 178 1.80 18.27 5.65
C LYS A 178 2.58 19.46 5.13
N PHE A 179 2.72 19.54 3.81
CA PHE A 179 3.33 20.71 3.17
C PHE A 179 2.27 21.80 2.97
N ASP A 180 2.70 23.04 3.11
CA ASP A 180 1.81 24.21 3.05
C ASP A 180 1.40 24.60 1.61
N SER A 181 2.07 24.04 0.60
CA SER A 181 1.79 24.31 -0.82
C SER A 181 1.56 23.02 -1.60
N ILE A 182 0.63 23.06 -2.56
CA ILE A 182 0.43 21.99 -3.56
C ILE A 182 1.69 21.76 -4.41
N ASP A 183 2.53 22.79 -4.58
CA ASP A 183 3.76 22.70 -5.37
C ASP A 183 4.83 21.81 -4.72
N ASP A 184 4.71 21.59 -3.41
CA ASP A 184 5.61 20.73 -2.64
C ASP A 184 5.19 19.25 -2.69
N TYR A 185 4.01 18.96 -3.22
CA TYR A 185 3.58 17.62 -3.56
C TYR A 185 4.03 17.28 -4.99
N ASN A 186 4.23 16.00 -5.28
CA ASN A 186 4.57 15.50 -6.62
C ASN A 186 3.55 14.50 -7.16
N ASP A 187 2.65 13.98 -6.33
CA ASP A 187 1.64 13.02 -6.75
C ASP A 187 0.66 13.60 -7.78
N ILE A 188 0.64 13.00 -8.97
CA ILE A 188 -0.20 13.44 -10.08
C ILE A 188 -1.70 13.35 -9.73
N ALA A 189 -2.12 12.35 -8.96
CA ALA A 189 -3.53 12.19 -8.58
C ALA A 189 -3.97 13.31 -7.65
N MET A 190 -3.16 13.64 -6.63
CA MET A 190 -3.42 14.78 -5.74
C MET A 190 -3.42 16.11 -6.51
N LYS A 191 -2.46 16.35 -7.40
CA LYS A 191 -2.39 17.58 -8.20
C LYS A 191 -3.61 17.76 -9.11
N ASN A 192 -4.01 16.71 -9.82
CA ASN A 192 -5.19 16.74 -10.67
C ASN A 192 -6.45 17.00 -9.84
N LYS A 193 -6.61 16.26 -8.73
CA LYS A 193 -7.77 16.43 -7.85
C LYS A 193 -7.84 17.83 -7.25
N TYR A 194 -6.71 18.38 -6.83
CA TYR A 194 -6.62 19.76 -6.36
C TYR A 194 -7.07 20.75 -7.45
N ALA A 195 -6.53 20.63 -8.66
CA ALA A 195 -6.88 21.50 -9.77
C ALA A 195 -8.37 21.42 -10.14
N GLU A 196 -8.95 20.21 -10.18
CA GLU A 196 -10.37 19.98 -10.44
C GLU A 196 -11.27 20.64 -9.38
N GLU A 197 -10.96 20.46 -8.10
CA GLU A 197 -11.79 20.98 -7.01
C GLU A 197 -11.69 22.50 -6.89
N VAL A 198 -10.51 23.07 -7.12
CA VAL A 198 -10.34 24.53 -7.19
C VAL A 198 -11.05 25.11 -8.42
N ALA A 199 -11.01 24.43 -9.57
CA ALA A 199 -11.75 24.85 -10.76
C ALA A 199 -13.29 24.83 -10.57
N LYS A 200 -13.79 24.01 -9.63
CA LYS A 200 -15.21 24.02 -9.20
C LYS A 200 -15.54 25.18 -8.24
N GLY A 201 -14.58 26.03 -7.92
CA GLY A 201 -14.77 27.21 -7.06
C GLY A 201 -14.60 26.94 -5.57
N ARG A 202 -14.06 25.78 -5.17
CA ARG A 202 -13.73 25.51 -3.76
C ARG A 202 -12.50 26.30 -3.32
N ASP A 203 -12.45 26.66 -2.04
CA ASP A 203 -11.30 27.38 -1.48
C ASP A 203 -10.02 26.53 -1.60
N PRO A 204 -8.93 27.06 -2.20
CA PRO A 204 -7.70 26.29 -2.40
C PRO A 204 -7.08 25.73 -1.12
N LYS A 205 -7.17 26.45 0.00
CA LYS A 205 -6.61 25.99 1.27
C LYS A 205 -7.43 24.85 1.83
N GLU A 206 -8.76 24.95 1.82
CA GLU A 206 -9.64 23.86 2.23
C GLU A 206 -9.47 22.60 1.35
N VAL A 207 -9.30 22.78 0.04
CA VAL A 207 -9.03 21.68 -0.89
C VAL A 207 -7.71 21.00 -0.53
N LEU A 208 -6.62 21.76 -0.36
CA LEU A 208 -5.32 21.20 0.04
C LEU A 208 -5.45 20.41 1.34
N GLU A 209 -5.98 21.02 2.41
CA GLU A 209 -6.16 20.40 3.72
C GLU A 209 -6.98 19.09 3.63
N SER A 210 -8.02 19.07 2.80
CA SER A 210 -8.86 17.87 2.61
C SER A 210 -8.14 16.71 1.91
N LEU A 211 -7.10 16.98 1.12
CA LEU A 211 -6.35 15.97 0.37
C LEU A 211 -5.10 15.48 1.13
N GLN A 212 -4.56 16.29 2.04
CA GLN A 212 -3.29 16.02 2.72
C GLN A 212 -3.26 14.68 3.45
N LEU A 213 -4.33 14.30 4.14
CA LEU A 213 -4.35 13.06 4.95
C LEU A 213 -4.13 11.81 4.10
N LEU A 214 -4.68 11.77 2.89
CA LEU A 214 -4.67 10.59 2.01
C LEU A 214 -3.72 10.77 0.82
N SER A 215 -2.87 11.79 0.83
CA SER A 215 -1.84 11.97 -0.18
C SER A 215 -0.87 10.79 -0.20
N ARG A 216 -0.58 10.27 -1.39
CA ARG A 216 0.38 9.18 -1.57
C ARG A 216 1.80 9.61 -1.23
N ASP A 217 2.10 10.91 -1.39
CA ASP A 217 3.41 11.47 -1.06
C ASP A 217 3.75 11.41 0.44
N ASN A 218 2.74 11.20 1.31
CA ASN A 218 2.97 10.92 2.74
C ASN A 218 3.92 9.75 2.99
N SER A 219 4.00 8.80 2.06
CA SER A 219 4.87 7.62 2.16
C SER A 219 6.01 7.63 1.14
N ARG A 220 6.18 8.72 0.38
CA ARG A 220 7.21 8.84 -0.66
C ARG A 220 8.32 9.84 -0.30
N THR A 221 8.18 10.54 0.82
CA THR A 221 9.26 11.39 1.33
C THR A 221 10.54 10.56 1.53
N PRO A 222 11.73 11.17 1.31
CA PRO A 222 13.01 10.51 1.51
C PRO A 222 13.13 9.76 2.83
N MET A 223 13.77 8.59 2.79
CA MET A 223 14.11 7.82 3.99
C MET A 223 15.01 8.64 4.92
N GLN A 224 14.73 8.58 6.21
CA GLN A 224 15.40 9.40 7.23
C GLN A 224 16.55 8.62 7.88
N TRP A 225 17.75 8.68 7.30
CA TRP A 225 18.90 7.91 7.76
C TRP A 225 19.53 8.48 9.02
N ASP A 226 19.76 9.79 9.06
CA ASP A 226 20.38 10.49 10.18
C ASP A 226 19.90 11.94 10.32
N ASP A 227 20.57 12.70 11.18
CA ASP A 227 20.28 14.10 11.50
C ASP A 227 21.05 15.11 10.62
N SER A 228 21.73 14.66 9.56
CA SER A 228 22.44 15.54 8.62
C SER A 228 21.50 16.20 7.60
N GLU A 229 22.04 17.00 6.68
CA GLU A 229 21.23 17.61 5.61
C GLU A 229 20.46 16.55 4.83
N HIS A 230 19.19 16.85 4.51
CA HIS A 230 18.27 15.92 3.86
C HIS A 230 18.18 14.53 4.55
N ALA A 231 18.37 14.47 5.86
CA ALA A 231 18.38 13.24 6.65
C ALA A 231 19.40 12.20 6.18
N GLY A 232 20.50 12.62 5.54
CA GLY A 232 21.50 11.73 4.97
C GLY A 232 21.04 11.00 3.70
N PHE A 233 19.88 11.35 3.13
CA PHE A 233 19.36 10.71 1.92
C PHE A 233 20.16 11.06 0.67
N THR A 234 20.63 12.30 0.57
CA THR A 234 21.37 12.81 -0.60
C THR A 234 22.19 14.03 -0.21
N THR A 235 23.28 14.28 -0.93
CA THR A 235 24.04 15.54 -0.87
C THR A 235 23.56 16.58 -1.89
N GLY A 236 22.66 16.19 -2.79
CA GLY A 236 22.02 17.09 -3.76
C GLY A 236 20.64 17.56 -3.28
N THR A 237 19.78 17.98 -4.21
CA THR A 237 18.38 18.28 -3.89
C THR A 237 17.54 17.03 -4.03
N PRO A 238 16.80 16.59 -3.00
CA PRO A 238 15.93 15.44 -3.11
C PRO A 238 14.74 15.78 -4.04
N TRP A 239 14.26 14.77 -4.78
CA TRP A 239 13.15 14.94 -5.72
C TRP A 239 11.82 15.30 -5.04
N LEU A 240 11.68 14.97 -3.75
CA LEU A 240 10.60 15.37 -2.87
C LEU A 240 11.20 15.86 -1.55
N LYS A 241 10.59 16.86 -0.90
CA LYS A 241 11.08 17.40 0.37
C LYS A 241 11.14 16.32 1.45
N VAL A 242 12.18 16.36 2.27
CA VAL A 242 12.31 15.52 3.48
C VAL A 242 11.30 15.98 4.51
N ASN A 243 10.71 15.04 5.26
CA ASN A 243 9.85 15.40 6.39
C ASN A 243 10.69 16.15 7.45
N PRO A 244 10.30 17.37 7.87
CA PRO A 244 11.09 18.18 8.80
C PRO A 244 11.44 17.50 10.13
N ASN A 245 10.67 16.48 10.54
CA ASN A 245 10.88 15.74 11.79
C ASN A 245 12.08 14.78 11.78
N TYR A 246 12.86 14.71 10.70
CA TYR A 246 14.02 13.80 10.58
C TYR A 246 15.09 14.00 11.66
N LYS A 247 15.16 15.18 12.28
CA LYS A 247 16.05 15.45 13.42
C LYS A 247 15.72 14.60 14.66
N GLU A 248 14.47 14.13 14.78
CA GLU A 248 13.97 13.35 15.91
C GLU A 248 13.57 11.91 15.52
N ILE A 249 13.39 11.66 14.22
CA ILE A 249 13.01 10.36 13.67
C ILE A 249 14.03 10.01 12.60
N ASN A 250 15.00 9.17 12.91
CA ASN A 250 15.95 8.67 11.92
C ASN A 250 16.57 7.35 12.36
N VAL A 251 17.15 6.62 11.41
CA VAL A 251 17.76 5.29 11.63
C VAL A 251 18.88 5.35 12.65
N LYS A 252 19.79 6.33 12.55
CA LYS A 252 20.91 6.50 13.50
C LYS A 252 20.43 6.62 14.95
N GLN A 253 19.38 7.40 15.18
CA GLN A 253 18.77 7.57 16.50
C GLN A 253 18.04 6.29 16.96
N ALA A 254 17.30 5.64 16.07
CA ALA A 254 16.59 4.40 16.39
C ALA A 254 17.58 3.27 16.78
N LEU A 255 18.65 3.07 16.02
CA LEU A 255 19.68 2.07 16.33
C LEU A 255 20.40 2.32 17.66
N ALA A 256 20.51 3.58 18.09
CA ALA A 256 21.14 3.95 19.35
C ALA A 256 20.20 3.82 20.57
N ALA A 257 18.89 3.67 20.34
CA ALA A 257 17.87 3.61 21.39
C ALA A 257 17.36 2.17 21.55
N PRO A 258 17.68 1.46 22.65
CA PRO A 258 17.23 0.07 22.86
C PRO A 258 15.71 -0.13 22.88
N ASN A 259 14.96 0.95 23.13
CA ASN A 259 13.51 0.99 23.14
C ASN A 259 12.94 1.75 21.93
N SER A 260 13.68 1.88 20.83
CA SER A 260 13.16 2.41 19.55
C SER A 260 11.96 1.62 19.08
#